data_AF-A0A7C1KWV1-F1
#
_entry.id   AF-A0A7C1KWV1-F1
#
_cell.length_a   1.000
_cell.length_b   1.000
_cell.length_c   1.000
_cell.angle_alpha   90.00
_cell.angle_beta   90.00
_cell.angle_gamma   90.00
#
_symmetry.space_group_name_H-M   'P 1'
#
loop_
_entity.id
_entity.type
_entity.pdbx_description
1 polymer ?
#
loop_
_entity_poly.entity_id
_entity_poly.type
_entity_poly.pdbx_seq_one_letter_code
_entity_poly.pdbx_strand_id
1 'polypeptide(L)'
;MGKAMFEPKKLLPIPVVALLLSLLIIYLNASAGTIPMGVDLRGGTILVIPTTQPIAELDSIIASEFGFHAKSRSIRDFSGEVKQQEITIDTVGLSTQEERALKKRIIREYASQSIEHGEIFSETVSGFFSDLFMRESLKALVFAFLFMAIVIFIKFRTFVPSFAVVISAFADIVETIAAMTVLGIELSKGSIVALLLLIGYSVDTDIMLTSRLLKQRGQKDMDQIIKNSMYTGFTMTGTTITAMIVLLIVSTSDLLDSIATVIIIGLVFDLFNTWITNLSLLKMYVEGGGK
;
A
#
# COMPACT_ATOMS: atom_id res chain seq x y z
N MET A 1 11.76 -39.98 1.04
CA MET A 1 11.88 -39.01 -0.07
C MET A 1 11.05 -37.79 0.34
N GLY A 2 11.66 -36.72 0.85
CA GLY A 2 10.88 -35.60 1.44
C GLY A 2 11.66 -34.55 2.24
N LYS A 3 12.99 -34.50 2.19
CA LYS A 3 13.80 -33.52 2.96
C LYS A 3 14.00 -32.16 2.26
N ALA A 4 13.40 -31.93 1.09
CA ALA A 4 13.85 -30.88 0.17
C ALA A 4 12.98 -29.63 0.08
N MET A 5 11.78 -29.58 0.69
CA MET A 5 10.86 -28.49 0.35
C MET A 5 11.19 -27.15 1.03
N PHE A 6 11.82 -27.17 2.22
CA PHE A 6 12.18 -25.95 2.96
C PHE A 6 13.44 -26.17 3.78
N GLU A 7 14.61 -25.81 3.25
CA GLU A 7 15.86 -25.67 4.02
C GLU A 7 15.99 -24.21 4.48
N PRO A 8 15.68 -23.88 5.76
CA PRO A 8 15.60 -22.49 6.23
C PRO A 8 16.87 -21.69 5.95
N LYS A 9 18.04 -22.31 6.13
CA LYS A 9 19.36 -21.68 5.93
C LYS A 9 19.62 -21.22 4.50
N LYS A 10 18.99 -21.85 3.50
CA LYS A 10 19.13 -21.47 2.08
C LYS A 10 18.11 -20.42 1.66
N LEU A 11 16.96 -20.36 2.34
CA LEU A 11 15.86 -19.48 1.98
C LEU A 11 15.96 -18.09 2.62
N LEU A 12 16.47 -18.00 3.86
CA LEU A 12 16.59 -16.75 4.63
C LEU A 12 17.38 -15.62 3.96
N PRO A 13 18.44 -15.87 3.15
CA PRO A 13 19.15 -14.79 2.48
C PRO A 13 18.29 -13.99 1.49
N ILE A 14 17.29 -14.62 0.87
CA ILE A 14 16.44 -13.99 -0.16
C ILE A 14 15.63 -12.81 0.41
N PRO A 15 14.80 -12.97 1.46
CA PRO A 15 14.05 -11.86 2.03
C PRO A 15 14.95 -10.82 2.71
N VAL A 16 16.10 -11.21 3.26
CA VAL A 16 17.05 -10.24 3.81
C VAL A 16 17.59 -9.32 2.71
N VAL A 17 17.95 -9.88 1.56
CA VAL A 17 18.39 -9.07 0.41
C VAL A 17 17.25 -8.21 -0.12
N ALA A 18 16.03 -8.75 -0.21
CA ALA A 18 14.85 -7.98 -0.62
C ALA A 18 14.58 -6.78 0.30
N LEU A 19 14.64 -7.00 1.62
CA LEU A 19 14.48 -5.94 2.62
C LEU A 19 15.58 -4.87 2.52
N LEU A 20 16.85 -5.28 2.37
CA LEU A 20 17.97 -4.35 2.22
C LEU A 20 17.86 -3.53 0.94
N LEU A 21 17.45 -4.14 -0.18
CA LEU A 21 17.19 -3.44 -1.43
C LEU A 21 16.03 -2.45 -1.29
N SER A 22 14.95 -2.84 -0.62
CA SER A 22 13.80 -1.95 -0.37
C SER A 22 14.19 -0.75 0.48
N LEU A 23 14.98 -0.95 1.55
CA LEU A 23 15.54 0.13 2.34
C LEU A 23 16.44 1.06 1.52
N LEU A 24 17.29 0.49 0.64
CA LEU A 24 18.14 1.27 -0.25
C LEU A 24 17.31 2.10 -1.24
N ILE A 25 16.29 1.52 -1.85
CA ILE A 25 15.36 2.22 -2.77
C ILE A 25 14.71 3.39 -2.06
N ILE A 26 14.16 3.17 -0.86
CA ILE A 26 13.54 4.23 -0.06
C ILE A 26 14.57 5.31 0.27
N TYR A 27 15.76 4.93 0.73
CA TYR A 27 16.80 5.90 1.11
C TYR A 27 17.24 6.77 -0.07
N LEU A 28 17.49 6.18 -1.23
CA LEU A 28 17.92 6.91 -2.43
C LEU A 28 16.83 7.89 -2.90
N ASN A 29 15.58 7.45 -2.96
CA ASN A 29 14.47 8.31 -3.39
C ASN A 29 14.11 9.37 -2.34
N ALA A 30 14.19 9.06 -1.05
CA ALA A 30 14.00 10.05 0.01
C ALA A 30 15.06 11.14 -0.05
N SER A 31 16.32 10.76 -0.25
CA SER A 31 17.45 11.70 -0.35
C SER A 31 17.38 12.59 -1.60
N ALA A 32 16.84 12.06 -2.69
CA ALA A 32 16.59 12.80 -3.92
C ALA A 32 15.30 13.65 -3.88
N GLY A 33 14.46 13.48 -2.85
CA GLY A 33 13.14 14.12 -2.78
C GLY A 33 12.13 13.59 -3.81
N THR A 34 12.38 12.40 -4.38
CA THR A 34 11.61 11.83 -5.49
C THR A 34 10.50 10.88 -5.05
N ILE A 35 10.27 10.69 -3.74
CA ILE A 35 9.12 9.89 -3.27
C ILE A 35 7.83 10.54 -3.75
N PRO A 36 7.02 9.84 -4.57
CA PRO A 36 5.73 10.35 -5.03
C PRO A 36 4.82 10.57 -3.81
N MET A 37 4.44 11.82 -3.54
CA MET A 37 3.47 12.15 -2.50
C MET A 37 2.35 12.93 -3.14
N GLY A 38 1.11 12.56 -2.84
CA GLY A 38 -0.07 13.24 -3.37
C GLY A 38 -0.31 14.59 -2.69
N VAL A 39 -1.24 15.36 -3.26
CA VAL A 39 -1.67 16.69 -2.78
C VAL A 39 -2.07 16.68 -1.30
N ASP A 40 -2.68 15.59 -0.85
CA ASP A 40 -3.06 15.38 0.54
C ASP A 40 -1.93 15.50 1.56
N LEU A 41 -0.70 15.23 1.11
CA LEU A 41 0.49 15.13 1.94
C LEU A 41 1.49 16.26 1.67
N ARG A 42 1.45 16.86 0.48
CA ARG A 42 2.28 18.02 0.11
C ARG A 42 1.56 19.36 0.28
N GLY A 43 0.23 19.36 0.28
CA GLY A 43 -0.60 20.56 0.16
C GLY A 43 -0.65 21.07 -1.28
N GLY A 44 -1.77 21.65 -1.68
CA GLY A 44 -2.03 22.10 -3.05
C GLY A 44 -3.53 22.10 -3.34
N THR A 45 -3.90 22.26 -4.62
CA THR A 45 -5.30 22.21 -5.03
C THR A 45 -5.50 21.11 -6.06
N ILE A 46 -6.52 20.30 -5.81
CA ILE A 46 -7.07 19.34 -6.75
C ILE A 46 -8.20 20.04 -7.50
N LEU A 47 -8.09 20.09 -8.83
CA LEU A 47 -9.19 20.49 -9.71
C LEU A 47 -9.76 19.22 -10.34
N VAL A 48 -11.07 19.00 -10.16
CA VAL A 48 -11.82 17.89 -10.75
C VAL A 48 -12.72 18.44 -11.84
N ILE A 49 -12.46 18.04 -13.07
CA ILE A 49 -13.17 18.52 -14.26
C ILE A 49 -13.94 17.36 -14.89
N PRO A 50 -15.28 17.37 -14.85
CA PRO A 50 -16.10 16.43 -15.58
C PRO A 50 -15.91 16.60 -17.10
N THR A 51 -15.69 15.51 -17.84
CA THR A 51 -15.53 15.48 -19.30
C THR A 51 -16.21 14.27 -19.93
N THR A 52 -16.57 14.39 -21.21
CA THR A 52 -17.09 13.31 -22.05
C THR A 52 -16.10 12.87 -23.12
N GLN A 53 -15.01 13.62 -23.31
CA GLN A 53 -13.96 13.28 -24.28
C GLN A 53 -13.14 12.08 -23.81
N PRO A 54 -12.58 11.27 -24.74
CA PRO A 54 -11.70 10.18 -24.38
C PRO A 54 -10.48 10.69 -23.60
N ILE A 55 -10.33 10.20 -22.37
CA ILE A 55 -9.21 10.44 -21.45
C ILE A 55 -7.82 10.49 -22.12
N ALA A 56 -7.58 9.63 -23.11
CA ALA A 56 -6.28 9.47 -23.76
C ALA A 56 -5.78 10.73 -24.51
N GLU A 57 -6.67 11.60 -24.99
CA GLU A 57 -6.27 12.85 -25.66
C GLU A 57 -5.97 13.96 -24.65
N LEU A 58 -6.68 13.97 -23.52
CA LEU A 58 -6.59 15.00 -22.49
C LEU A 58 -5.32 14.94 -21.65
N ASP A 59 -4.85 13.74 -21.30
CA ASP A 59 -3.58 13.59 -20.56
C ASP A 59 -2.40 14.17 -21.34
N SER A 60 -2.40 13.98 -22.67
CA SER A 60 -1.33 14.48 -23.54
C SER A 60 -1.34 16.00 -23.69
N ILE A 61 -2.53 16.61 -23.75
CA ILE A 61 -2.70 18.07 -23.85
C ILE A 61 -2.33 18.72 -22.53
N ILE A 62 -2.78 18.19 -21.40
CA ILE A 62 -2.52 18.81 -20.10
C ILE A 62 -1.05 18.70 -19.69
N ALA A 63 -0.43 17.54 -19.92
CA ALA A 63 0.99 17.36 -19.65
C ALA A 63 1.87 18.27 -20.54
N SER A 64 1.48 18.51 -21.79
CA SER A 64 2.24 19.33 -22.75
C SER A 64 2.02 20.83 -22.63
N GLU A 65 0.80 21.29 -22.34
CA GLU A 65 0.49 22.72 -22.20
C GLU A 65 0.84 23.28 -20.83
N PHE A 66 0.72 22.48 -19.77
CA PHE A 66 0.79 22.99 -18.41
C PHE A 66 1.96 22.44 -17.58
N GLY A 67 2.63 21.38 -18.04
CA GLY A 67 3.81 20.82 -17.35
C GLY A 67 3.52 20.28 -15.95
N PHE A 68 2.25 19.99 -15.64
CA PHE A 68 1.80 19.47 -14.35
C PHE A 68 1.52 17.96 -14.42
N HIS A 69 1.52 17.31 -13.27
CA HIS A 69 1.04 15.94 -13.14
C HIS A 69 -0.49 15.94 -13.18
N ALA A 70 -1.05 15.60 -14.33
CA ALA A 70 -2.49 15.34 -14.47
C ALA A 70 -2.74 13.84 -14.36
N LYS A 71 -3.79 13.48 -13.62
CA LYS A 71 -4.32 12.12 -13.56
C LYS A 71 -5.75 12.15 -14.06
N SER A 72 -6.03 11.30 -15.03
CA SER A 72 -7.36 11.11 -15.59
C SER A 72 -8.02 9.86 -15.03
N ARG A 73 -9.35 9.90 -14.87
CA ARG A 73 -10.16 8.79 -14.37
C ARG A 73 -11.49 8.72 -15.10
N SER A 74 -11.96 7.50 -15.37
CA SER A 74 -13.36 7.25 -15.77
C SER A 74 -14.16 6.73 -14.59
N ILE A 75 -15.22 7.42 -14.19
CA ILE A 75 -16.20 6.93 -13.23
C ILE A 75 -17.26 6.13 -13.99
N ARG A 76 -17.39 4.85 -13.63
CA ARG A 76 -18.37 3.92 -14.20
C ARG A 76 -19.50 3.68 -13.22
N ASP A 77 -20.70 3.46 -13.72
CA ASP A 77 -21.82 3.00 -12.91
C ASP A 77 -21.76 1.49 -12.65
N PHE A 78 -22.68 0.98 -11.82
CA PHE A 78 -22.78 -0.45 -11.50
C PHE A 78 -23.11 -1.34 -12.70
N SER A 79 -23.53 -0.77 -13.83
CA SER A 79 -23.78 -1.49 -15.10
C SER A 79 -22.54 -1.55 -16.01
N GLY A 80 -21.47 -0.83 -15.66
CA GLY A 80 -20.22 -0.73 -16.41
C GLY A 80 -20.19 0.42 -17.42
N GLU A 81 -21.28 1.20 -17.53
CA GLU A 81 -21.36 2.37 -18.38
C GLU A 81 -20.59 3.54 -17.77
N VAL A 82 -19.84 4.27 -18.60
CA VAL A 82 -19.09 5.46 -18.16
C VAL A 82 -20.09 6.58 -17.91
N LYS A 83 -20.32 6.90 -16.64
CA LYS A 83 -21.29 7.92 -16.24
C LYS A 83 -20.68 9.32 -16.27
N GLN A 84 -19.39 9.43 -15.98
CA GLN A 84 -18.64 10.68 -15.91
C GLN A 84 -17.14 10.40 -16.04
N GLN A 85 -16.41 11.14 -16.88
CA GLN A 85 -14.95 11.10 -16.84
C GLN A 85 -14.49 12.33 -16.06
N GLU A 86 -13.47 12.19 -15.22
CA GLU A 86 -12.96 13.27 -14.40
C GLU A 86 -11.46 13.38 -14.60
N ILE A 87 -10.97 14.62 -14.64
CA ILE A 87 -9.55 14.91 -14.68
C ILE A 87 -9.19 15.59 -13.38
N THR A 88 -8.22 15.02 -12.69
CA THR A 88 -7.60 15.54 -11.48
C THR A 88 -6.28 16.20 -11.83
N ILE A 89 -6.20 17.51 -11.65
CA ILE A 89 -4.96 18.28 -11.86
C ILE A 89 -4.39 18.66 -10.50
N ASP A 90 -3.13 18.29 -10.28
CA ASP A 90 -2.35 18.67 -9.11
C ASP A 90 -1.61 20.00 -9.39
N THR A 91 -1.87 21.01 -8.56
CA THR A 91 -1.23 22.33 -8.62
C THR A 91 -0.14 22.57 -7.57
N VAL A 92 0.37 21.52 -6.92
CA VAL A 92 1.46 21.59 -5.92
C VAL A 92 2.60 22.47 -6.44
N GLY A 93 2.94 23.50 -5.66
CA GLY A 93 4.02 24.44 -5.96
C GLY A 93 3.61 25.72 -6.72
N LEU A 94 2.34 25.84 -7.14
CA LEU A 94 1.83 27.08 -7.72
C LEU A 94 1.54 28.14 -6.67
N SER A 95 1.83 29.40 -7.00
CA SER A 95 1.32 30.54 -6.24
C SER A 95 -0.21 30.63 -6.39
N THR A 96 -0.88 31.23 -5.41
CA THR A 96 -2.33 31.47 -5.46
C THR A 96 -2.78 32.24 -6.70
N GLN A 97 -1.88 33.01 -7.32
CA GLN A 97 -2.16 33.75 -8.55
C GLN A 97 -2.10 32.86 -9.80
N GLU A 98 -1.12 31.97 -9.87
CA GLU A 98 -0.99 30.98 -10.95
C GLU A 98 -2.12 29.96 -10.90
N GLU A 99 -2.48 29.49 -9.70
CA GLU A 99 -3.61 28.59 -9.49
C GLU A 99 -4.94 29.21 -9.95
N ARG A 100 -5.18 30.49 -9.61
CA ARG A 100 -6.35 31.23 -10.09
C ARG A 100 -6.32 31.44 -11.61
N ALA A 101 -5.15 31.69 -12.18
CA ALA A 101 -5.00 31.87 -13.63
C ALA A 101 -5.25 30.55 -14.37
N LEU A 102 -4.75 29.43 -13.83
CA LEU A 102 -4.97 28.08 -14.33
C LEU A 102 -6.45 27.71 -14.26
N LYS A 103 -7.08 27.89 -13.10
CA LYS A 103 -8.53 27.67 -12.93
C LYS A 103 -9.34 28.49 -13.94
N LYS A 104 -8.99 29.76 -14.17
CA LYS A 104 -9.65 30.61 -15.18
C LYS A 104 -9.36 30.20 -16.63
N ARG A 105 -8.22 29.60 -16.93
CA ARG A 105 -7.88 29.08 -18.27
C ARG A 105 -8.65 27.80 -18.54
N ILE A 106 -8.58 26.84 -17.63
CA ILE A 106 -9.32 25.58 -17.68
C ILE A 106 -10.82 25.86 -17.77
N ILE A 107 -11.37 26.73 -16.92
CA ILE A 107 -12.78 27.12 -17.03
C ILE A 107 -13.03 27.74 -18.41
N ARG A 108 -12.19 28.61 -18.96
CA ARG A 108 -12.50 29.19 -20.29
C ARG A 108 -12.44 28.19 -21.44
N GLU A 109 -11.52 27.24 -21.41
CA GLU A 109 -11.35 26.25 -22.48
C GLU A 109 -12.34 25.08 -22.37
N TYR A 110 -12.69 24.69 -21.15
CA TYR A 110 -13.55 23.54 -20.87
C TYR A 110 -14.96 23.93 -20.36
N ALA A 111 -15.25 25.21 -20.08
CA ALA A 111 -16.59 25.65 -19.62
C ALA A 111 -17.68 25.40 -20.66
N SER A 112 -17.36 25.45 -21.95
CA SER A 112 -18.32 25.12 -23.00
C SER A 112 -18.78 23.66 -22.96
N GLN A 113 -18.05 22.77 -22.28
CA GLN A 113 -18.43 21.37 -22.03
C GLN A 113 -19.06 21.16 -20.64
N SER A 114 -18.70 21.97 -19.64
CA SER A 114 -19.21 21.84 -18.27
C SER A 114 -20.65 22.36 -18.07
N ILE A 115 -21.17 23.20 -18.98
CA ILE A 115 -22.54 23.76 -18.87
C ILE A 115 -23.63 22.68 -18.97
N GLU A 116 -23.31 21.49 -19.49
CA GLU A 116 -24.29 20.42 -19.71
C GLU A 116 -24.14 19.21 -18.73
N HIS A 117 -23.00 19.07 -18.01
CA HIS A 117 -22.67 17.80 -17.32
C HIS A 117 -22.09 17.89 -15.89
N GLY A 118 -21.91 19.08 -15.29
CA GLY A 118 -21.55 19.19 -13.86
C GLY A 118 -20.67 20.39 -13.50
N GLU A 119 -20.64 20.75 -12.22
CA GLU A 119 -19.78 21.84 -11.72
C GLU A 119 -18.32 21.38 -11.59
N ILE A 120 -17.38 22.26 -11.95
CA ILE A 120 -15.95 22.04 -11.71
C ILE A 120 -15.72 22.08 -10.20
N PHE A 121 -15.34 20.94 -9.64
CA PHE A 121 -15.02 20.80 -8.23
C PHE A 121 -13.55 21.14 -7.99
N SER A 122 -13.29 21.80 -6.86
CA SER A 122 -11.95 22.30 -6.52
C SER A 122 -11.76 22.09 -5.03
N GLU A 123 -10.81 21.24 -4.67
CA GLU A 123 -10.45 20.96 -3.29
C GLU A 123 -9.05 21.47 -3.02
N THR A 124 -8.93 22.47 -2.14
CA THR A 124 -7.64 23.01 -1.71
C THR A 124 -7.26 22.42 -0.37
N VAL A 125 -6.12 21.76 -0.31
CA VAL A 125 -5.52 21.23 0.90
C VAL A 125 -4.37 22.15 1.33
N SER A 126 -4.46 22.71 2.54
CA SER A 126 -3.40 23.57 3.08
C SER A 126 -2.11 22.79 3.33
N GLY A 127 -0.97 23.36 2.96
CA GLY A 127 0.36 22.80 3.26
C GLY A 127 0.59 22.58 4.76
N PHE A 128 0.12 23.50 5.61
CA PHE A 128 0.24 23.35 7.08
C PHE A 128 -0.51 22.12 7.61
N PHE A 129 -1.75 21.89 7.14
CA PHE A 129 -2.52 20.71 7.54
C PHE A 129 -1.91 19.42 6.98
N SER A 130 -1.33 19.47 5.78
CA SER A 130 -0.65 18.33 5.14
C SER A 130 0.61 17.93 5.92
N ASP A 131 1.45 18.90 6.30
CA ASP A 131 2.64 18.70 7.14
C ASP A 131 2.28 18.13 8.51
N LEU A 132 1.23 18.67 9.14
CA LEU A 132 0.73 18.18 10.42
C LEU A 132 0.23 16.74 10.28
N PHE A 133 -0.57 16.46 9.25
CA PHE A 133 -1.11 15.14 8.98
C PHE A 133 -0.01 14.11 8.74
N MET A 134 1.03 14.44 7.96
CA MET A 134 2.19 13.57 7.72
C MET A 134 2.89 13.23 9.03
N ARG A 135 3.15 14.24 9.89
CA ARG A 135 3.82 14.04 11.18
C ARG A 135 3.01 13.16 12.13
N GLU A 136 1.71 13.41 12.25
CA GLU A 136 0.83 12.61 13.11
C GLU A 136 0.65 11.19 12.56
N SER A 137 0.61 11.04 11.23
CA SER A 137 0.52 9.73 10.58
C SER A 137 1.78 8.88 10.78
N LEU A 138 2.97 9.49 10.69
CA LEU A 138 4.24 8.82 11.02
C LEU A 138 4.28 8.37 12.48
N LYS A 139 3.84 9.22 13.41
CA LYS A 139 3.71 8.84 14.83
C LYS A 139 2.73 7.69 14.99
N ALA A 140 1.56 7.76 14.36
CA ALA A 140 0.55 6.70 14.42
C ALA A 140 1.08 5.37 13.90
N LEU A 141 1.83 5.37 12.79
CA LEU A 141 2.45 4.17 12.24
C LEU A 141 3.48 3.55 13.21
N VAL A 142 4.32 4.39 13.82
CA VAL A 142 5.30 3.93 14.82
C VAL A 142 4.60 3.37 16.07
N PHE A 143 3.59 4.05 16.60
CA PHE A 143 2.83 3.56 17.75
C PHE A 143 2.04 2.29 17.44
N ALA A 144 1.42 2.20 16.27
CA ALA A 144 0.71 1.00 15.82
C ALA A 144 1.67 -0.19 15.75
N PHE A 145 2.84 0.00 15.15
CA PHE A 145 3.87 -1.05 15.07
C PHE A 145 4.40 -1.44 16.46
N LEU A 146 4.64 -0.48 17.35
CA LEU A 146 5.08 -0.73 18.72
C LEU A 146 4.04 -1.52 19.52
N PHE A 147 2.77 -1.11 19.48
CA PHE A 147 1.70 -1.82 20.17
C PHE A 147 1.46 -3.21 19.59
N MET A 148 1.54 -3.37 18.27
CA MET A 148 1.51 -4.67 17.62
C MET A 148 2.65 -5.56 18.17
N ALA A 149 3.89 -5.09 18.18
CA ALA A 149 5.03 -5.85 18.69
C ALA A 149 4.86 -6.27 20.17
N ILE A 150 4.30 -5.38 21.00
CA ILE A 150 3.99 -5.68 22.41
C ILE A 150 2.92 -6.79 22.50
N VAL A 151 1.83 -6.68 21.74
CA VAL A 151 0.75 -7.69 21.73
C VAL A 151 1.29 -9.06 21.30
N ILE A 152 2.12 -9.10 20.26
CA ILE A 152 2.77 -10.33 19.77
C ILE A 152 3.69 -10.93 20.84
N PHE A 153 4.50 -10.11 21.49
CA PHE A 153 5.37 -10.57 22.57
C PHE A 153 4.56 -11.14 23.75
N ILE A 154 3.49 -10.48 24.16
CA ILE A 154 2.59 -10.97 25.23
C ILE A 154 1.94 -12.29 24.83
N LYS A 155 1.55 -12.45 23.57
CA LYS A 155 0.89 -13.65 23.05
C LYS A 155 1.80 -14.87 23.06
N PHE A 156 3.01 -14.76 22.53
CA PHE A 156 3.92 -15.90 22.37
C PHE A 156 4.87 -16.09 23.55
N ARG A 157 5.08 -15.06 24.38
CA ARG A 157 5.92 -15.07 25.60
C ARG A 157 7.35 -15.58 25.37
N THR A 158 7.80 -15.59 24.12
CA THR A 158 9.09 -16.12 23.68
C THR A 158 9.66 -15.19 22.63
N PHE A 159 10.95 -14.90 22.72
CA PHE A 159 11.58 -13.87 21.89
C PHE A 159 11.58 -14.26 20.41
N VAL A 160 11.99 -15.50 20.08
CA VAL A 160 12.21 -15.89 18.67
C VAL A 160 10.91 -15.91 17.85
N PRO A 161 9.81 -16.55 18.30
CA PRO A 161 8.54 -16.48 17.55
C PRO A 161 7.99 -15.06 17.45
N SER A 162 8.11 -14.26 18.52
CA SER A 162 7.66 -12.87 18.50
C SER A 162 8.46 -12.04 17.50
N PHE A 163 9.78 -12.21 17.50
CA PHE A 163 10.68 -11.54 16.57
C PHE A 163 10.40 -11.94 15.12
N ALA A 164 10.13 -13.21 14.85
CA ALA A 164 9.83 -13.72 13.50
C ALA A 164 8.58 -13.07 12.90
N VAL A 165 7.52 -12.88 13.70
CA VAL A 165 6.31 -12.15 13.28
C VAL A 165 6.61 -10.67 13.09
N VAL A 166 7.27 -10.03 14.06
CA VAL A 166 7.54 -8.58 14.00
C VAL A 166 8.45 -8.22 12.82
N ILE A 167 9.49 -9.00 12.54
CA ILE A 167 10.40 -8.73 11.41
C ILE A 167 9.73 -8.96 10.06
N SER A 168 8.81 -9.91 9.96
CA SER A 168 8.06 -10.18 8.73
C SER A 168 7.08 -9.04 8.44
N ALA A 169 6.28 -8.63 9.43
CA ALA A 169 5.41 -7.47 9.32
C ALA A 169 6.18 -6.16 9.06
N PHE A 170 7.39 -6.00 9.61
CA PHE A 170 8.26 -4.87 9.28
C PHE A 170 8.67 -4.88 7.80
N ALA A 171 9.11 -6.05 7.32
CA ALA A 171 9.49 -6.22 5.93
C ALA A 171 8.33 -5.91 4.98
N ASP A 172 7.11 -6.36 5.30
CA ASP A 172 5.91 -6.11 4.48
C ASP A 172 5.66 -4.62 4.27
N ILE A 173 5.74 -3.81 5.33
CA ILE A 173 5.53 -2.36 5.23
C ILE A 173 6.63 -1.71 4.40
N VAL A 174 7.90 -2.06 4.67
CA VAL A 174 9.06 -1.48 3.99
C VAL A 174 9.06 -1.83 2.50
N GLU A 175 8.82 -3.09 2.16
CA GLU A 175 8.74 -3.58 0.78
C GLU A 175 7.55 -2.96 0.04
N THR A 176 6.41 -2.77 0.71
CA THR A 176 5.25 -2.06 0.14
C THR A 176 5.60 -0.61 -0.20
N ILE A 177 6.23 0.13 0.72
CA ILE A 177 6.61 1.54 0.47
C ILE A 177 7.65 1.62 -0.65
N ALA A 178 8.62 0.70 -0.69
CA ALA A 178 9.61 0.64 -1.75
C ALA A 178 8.97 0.35 -3.11
N ALA A 179 8.06 -0.61 -3.17
CA ALA A 179 7.31 -0.94 -4.38
C ALA A 179 6.45 0.23 -4.86
N MET A 180 5.75 0.92 -3.95
CA MET A 180 5.00 2.13 -4.29
C MET A 180 5.92 3.19 -4.92
N THR A 181 7.09 3.41 -4.34
CA THR A 181 8.07 4.38 -4.83
C THR A 181 8.54 4.03 -6.25
N VAL A 182 8.82 2.75 -6.52
CA VAL A 182 9.25 2.28 -7.84
C VAL A 182 8.12 2.33 -8.88
N LEU A 183 6.89 2.01 -8.46
CA LEU A 183 5.71 2.00 -9.32
C LEU A 183 5.12 3.40 -9.55
N GLY A 184 5.67 4.44 -8.92
CA GLY A 184 5.11 5.79 -9.02
C GLY A 184 3.77 5.96 -8.29
N ILE A 185 3.42 5.05 -7.39
CA ILE A 185 2.19 5.13 -6.60
C ILE A 185 2.41 6.15 -5.50
N GLU A 186 1.55 7.16 -5.48
CA GLU A 186 1.64 8.25 -4.52
C GLU A 186 1.33 7.81 -3.09
N LEU A 187 2.14 8.31 -2.17
CA LEU A 187 1.76 8.35 -0.77
C LEU A 187 0.63 9.39 -0.62
N SER A 188 -0.57 8.92 -0.29
CA SER A 188 -1.76 9.73 -0.04
C SER A 188 -2.32 9.42 1.35
N LYS A 189 -3.39 10.12 1.76
CA LYS A 189 -4.15 9.74 2.97
C LYS A 189 -4.58 8.28 2.91
N GLY A 190 -5.06 7.82 1.76
CA GLY A 190 -5.51 6.44 1.54
C GLY A 190 -4.37 5.45 1.70
N SER A 191 -3.20 5.76 1.13
CA SER A 191 -2.01 4.91 1.26
C SER A 191 -1.58 4.74 2.71
N ILE A 192 -1.62 5.80 3.53
CA ILE A 192 -1.30 5.72 4.96
C ILE A 192 -2.31 4.84 5.71
N VAL A 193 -3.60 5.00 5.44
CA VAL A 193 -4.65 4.15 6.02
C VAL A 193 -4.42 2.69 5.65
N ALA A 194 -4.09 2.40 4.38
CA ALA A 194 -3.77 1.05 3.94
C ALA A 194 -2.54 0.47 4.62
N LEU A 195 -1.46 1.23 4.82
CA LEU A 195 -0.28 0.76 5.54
C LEU A 195 -0.61 0.42 7.00
N LEU A 196 -1.47 1.20 7.65
CA LEU A 196 -1.96 0.89 9.01
C LEU A 196 -2.80 -0.40 9.04
N LEU A 197 -3.68 -0.59 8.04
CA LEU A 197 -4.48 -1.81 7.91
C LEU A 197 -3.61 -3.03 7.59
N LEU A 198 -2.59 -2.85 6.75
CA LEU A 198 -1.65 -3.90 6.34
C LEU A 198 -0.94 -4.52 7.55
N ILE A 199 -0.59 -3.72 8.57
CA ILE A 199 -0.04 -4.23 9.84
C ILE A 199 -0.94 -5.31 10.43
N GLY A 200 -2.26 -5.09 10.43
CA GLY A 200 -3.23 -6.07 10.95
C GLY A 200 -3.31 -7.31 10.08
N TYR A 201 -3.46 -7.12 8.76
CA TYR A 201 -3.64 -8.24 7.83
C TYR A 201 -2.41 -9.17 7.76
N SER A 202 -1.19 -8.60 7.72
CA SER A 202 0.06 -9.36 7.70
C SER A 202 0.22 -10.20 8.98
N VAL A 203 0.04 -9.53 10.12
CA VAL A 203 0.25 -10.14 11.43
C VAL A 203 -0.76 -11.27 11.71
N ASP A 204 -1.97 -11.22 11.17
CA ASP A 204 -2.97 -12.29 11.34
C ASP A 204 -2.50 -13.63 10.77
N THR A 205 -1.95 -13.64 9.55
CA THR A 205 -1.44 -14.86 8.91
C THR A 205 -0.20 -15.37 9.62
N ASP A 206 0.70 -14.46 9.99
CA ASP A 206 1.90 -14.73 10.77
C ASP A 206 1.59 -15.35 12.14
N ILE A 207 0.61 -14.79 12.85
CA ILE A 207 0.09 -15.31 14.11
C ILE A 207 -0.44 -16.72 13.93
N MET A 208 -1.24 -16.95 12.88
CA MET A 208 -1.87 -18.24 12.62
C MET A 208 -0.79 -19.30 12.40
N LEU A 209 0.18 -19.01 11.54
CA LEU A 209 1.32 -19.88 11.26
C LEU A 209 2.08 -20.20 12.54
N THR A 210 2.51 -19.18 13.26
CA THR A 210 3.28 -19.30 14.51
C THR A 210 2.53 -20.14 15.53
N SER A 211 1.24 -19.88 15.72
CA SER A 211 0.40 -20.60 16.69
C SER A 211 0.26 -22.08 16.35
N ARG A 212 0.14 -22.44 15.06
CA ARG A 212 0.05 -23.85 14.63
C ARG A 212 1.38 -24.58 14.83
N LEU A 213 2.49 -23.97 14.43
CA LEU A 213 3.82 -24.57 14.58
C LEU A 213 4.21 -24.78 16.04
N LEU A 214 3.94 -23.79 16.91
CA LEU A 214 4.28 -23.90 18.33
C LEU A 214 3.42 -24.96 19.06
N LYS A 215 2.12 -25.07 18.73
CA LYS A 215 1.23 -26.07 19.35
C LYS A 215 1.58 -27.51 18.98
N GLN A 216 2.11 -27.73 17.78
CA GLN A 216 2.40 -29.07 17.24
C GLN A 216 3.90 -29.39 17.25
N ARG A 217 4.65 -28.66 18.08
CA ARG A 217 6.07 -28.89 18.32
C ARG A 217 6.33 -30.33 18.77
N GLY A 218 7.26 -31.01 18.08
CA GLY A 218 7.63 -32.40 18.36
C GLY A 218 6.77 -33.47 17.69
N GLN A 219 5.81 -33.09 16.84
CA GLN A 219 5.05 -34.04 16.03
C GLN A 219 5.84 -34.44 14.76
N LYS A 220 5.66 -35.69 14.31
CA LYS A 220 6.39 -36.25 13.15
C LYS A 220 6.00 -35.61 11.80
N ASP A 221 4.86 -34.90 11.73
CA ASP A 221 4.27 -34.41 10.48
C ASP A 221 4.37 -32.87 10.30
N MET A 222 5.48 -32.26 10.73
CA MET A 222 5.70 -30.79 10.62
C MET A 222 5.50 -30.25 9.20
N ASP A 223 5.97 -30.96 8.18
CA ASP A 223 5.82 -30.54 6.78
C ASP A 223 4.34 -30.52 6.34
N GLN A 224 3.51 -31.45 6.83
CA GLN A 224 2.08 -31.47 6.55
C GLN A 224 1.36 -30.29 7.23
N ILE A 225 1.78 -29.95 8.44
CA ILE A 225 1.26 -28.80 9.20
C ILE A 225 1.56 -27.50 8.47
N ILE A 226 2.79 -27.35 8.00
CA ILE A 226 3.25 -26.21 7.21
C ILE A 226 2.43 -26.11 5.92
N LYS A 227 2.24 -27.21 5.20
CA LYS A 227 1.44 -27.26 3.96
C LYS A 227 -0.04 -26.88 4.20
N ASN A 228 -0.66 -27.41 5.25
CA ASN A 228 -2.04 -27.08 5.61
C ASN A 228 -2.18 -25.61 6.03
N SER A 229 -1.16 -25.08 6.71
CA SER A 229 -1.09 -23.67 7.08
C SER A 229 -0.96 -22.77 5.87
N MET A 230 -0.14 -23.16 4.88
CA MET A 230 -0.05 -22.47 3.58
C MET A 230 -1.43 -22.37 2.92
N TYR A 231 -2.12 -23.49 2.73
CA TYR A 231 -3.45 -23.44 2.11
C TYR A 231 -4.41 -22.51 2.85
N THR A 232 -4.37 -22.51 4.18
CA THR A 232 -5.21 -21.59 4.97
C THR A 232 -4.80 -20.13 4.71
N GLY A 233 -3.53 -19.79 4.82
CA GLY A 233 -3.04 -18.42 4.63
C GLY A 233 -3.24 -17.90 3.22
N PHE A 234 -2.93 -18.70 2.19
CA PHE A 234 -3.23 -18.35 0.80
C PHE A 234 -4.72 -18.10 0.57
N THR A 235 -5.60 -18.86 1.24
CA THR A 235 -7.05 -18.62 1.16
C THR A 235 -7.44 -17.32 1.85
N MET A 236 -6.94 -17.07 3.06
CA MET A 236 -7.21 -15.82 3.80
C MET A 236 -6.75 -14.60 3.00
N THR A 237 -5.48 -14.56 2.59
CA THR A 237 -4.91 -13.46 1.82
C THR A 237 -5.59 -13.33 0.45
N GLY A 238 -5.89 -14.45 -0.21
CA GLY A 238 -6.59 -14.49 -1.50
C GLY A 238 -8.00 -13.90 -1.43
N THR A 239 -8.74 -14.13 -0.34
CA THR A 239 -10.06 -13.51 -0.15
C THR A 239 -9.96 -11.99 0.00
N THR A 240 -8.98 -11.49 0.74
CA THR A 240 -8.76 -10.04 0.90
C THR A 240 -8.30 -9.40 -0.41
N ILE A 241 -7.35 -10.00 -1.13
CA ILE A 241 -6.93 -9.52 -2.45
C ILE A 241 -8.12 -9.47 -3.41
N THR A 242 -8.95 -10.52 -3.45
CA THR A 242 -10.15 -10.56 -4.28
C THR A 242 -11.11 -9.42 -3.92
N ALA A 243 -11.34 -9.19 -2.63
CA ALA A 243 -12.18 -8.08 -2.17
C ALA A 243 -11.62 -6.71 -2.57
N MET A 244 -10.29 -6.51 -2.48
CA MET A 244 -9.64 -5.28 -2.90
C MET A 244 -9.69 -5.08 -4.42
N ILE A 245 -9.58 -6.14 -5.22
CA ILE A 245 -9.75 -6.07 -6.68
C ILE A 245 -11.19 -5.67 -7.04
N VAL A 246 -12.20 -6.27 -6.38
CA VAL A 246 -13.59 -5.85 -6.57
C VAL A 246 -13.78 -4.39 -6.16
N LEU A 247 -13.17 -3.97 -5.05
CA LEU A 247 -13.20 -2.58 -4.62
C LEU A 247 -12.60 -1.66 -5.69
N LEU A 248 -11.45 -1.99 -6.30
CA LEU A 248 -10.87 -1.20 -7.39
C LEU A 248 -11.76 -1.09 -8.62
N ILE A 249 -12.53 -2.15 -8.93
CA ILE A 249 -13.42 -2.16 -10.10
C ILE A 249 -14.68 -1.31 -9.84
N VAL A 250 -15.19 -1.32 -8.62
CA VAL A 250 -16.50 -0.73 -8.27
C VAL A 250 -16.37 0.67 -7.65
N SER A 251 -15.20 0.99 -7.08
CA SER A 251 -14.96 2.24 -6.38
C SER A 251 -15.06 3.45 -7.31
N THR A 252 -15.67 4.51 -6.77
CA THR A 252 -15.73 5.84 -7.38
C THR A 252 -14.86 6.85 -6.63
N SER A 253 -14.00 6.41 -5.71
CA SER A 253 -13.22 7.27 -4.82
C SER A 253 -11.72 7.00 -4.94
N ASP A 254 -10.93 8.04 -5.23
CA ASP A 254 -9.45 7.98 -5.24
C ASP A 254 -8.86 7.48 -3.91
N LEU A 255 -9.53 7.79 -2.81
CA LEU A 255 -9.13 7.33 -1.48
C LEU A 255 -9.23 5.80 -1.36
N LEU A 256 -10.37 5.23 -1.79
CA LEU A 256 -10.60 3.78 -1.74
C LEU A 256 -9.68 3.03 -2.70
N ASP A 257 -9.40 3.62 -3.85
CA ASP A 257 -8.48 3.04 -4.83
C ASP A 257 -7.04 3.00 -4.33
N SER A 258 -6.61 4.10 -3.68
CA SER A 258 -5.32 4.15 -3.01
C SER A 258 -5.24 3.08 -1.92
N ILE A 259 -6.30 2.92 -1.12
CA ILE A 259 -6.34 1.91 -0.07
C ILE A 259 -6.22 0.50 -0.67
N ALA A 260 -7.05 0.18 -1.66
CA ALA A 260 -7.10 -1.14 -2.26
C ALA A 260 -5.79 -1.51 -2.97
N THR A 261 -5.21 -0.57 -3.73
CA THR A 261 -3.94 -0.78 -4.44
C THR A 261 -2.81 -1.10 -3.47
N VAL A 262 -2.68 -0.29 -2.40
CA VAL A 262 -1.60 -0.47 -1.41
C VAL A 262 -1.78 -1.77 -0.62
N ILE A 263 -3.01 -2.13 -0.24
CA ILE A 263 -3.28 -3.42 0.40
C ILE A 263 -2.92 -4.59 -0.53
N ILE A 264 -3.28 -4.55 -1.81
CA ILE A 264 -2.94 -5.64 -2.76
C ILE A 264 -1.42 -5.82 -2.84
N ILE A 265 -0.68 -4.72 -3.01
CA ILE A 265 0.79 -4.77 -3.08
C ILE A 265 1.36 -5.34 -1.78
N GLY A 266 0.90 -4.84 -0.64
CA GLY A 266 1.39 -5.30 0.66
C GLY A 266 1.07 -6.76 0.95
N LEU A 267 -0.10 -7.25 0.55
CA LEU A 267 -0.46 -8.66 0.71
C LEU A 267 0.36 -9.62 -0.17
N VAL A 268 0.91 -9.14 -1.29
CA VAL A 268 1.85 -9.93 -2.09
C VAL A 268 3.17 -10.10 -1.34
N PHE A 269 3.70 -9.03 -0.73
CA PHE A 269 4.90 -9.10 0.10
C PHE A 269 4.67 -9.90 1.39
N ASP A 270 3.49 -9.76 2.00
CA ASP A 270 3.07 -10.55 3.16
C ASP A 270 3.15 -12.06 2.89
N LEU A 271 2.62 -12.53 1.76
CA LEU A 271 2.74 -13.94 1.38
C LEU A 271 4.21 -14.37 1.28
N PHE A 272 5.05 -13.54 0.70
CA PHE A 272 6.47 -13.82 0.57
C PHE A 272 7.16 -13.87 1.94
N ASN A 273 6.98 -12.88 2.80
CA ASN A 273 7.64 -12.80 4.11
C ASN A 273 7.07 -13.80 5.12
N THR A 274 5.76 -14.02 5.16
CA THR A 274 5.15 -15.06 6.01
C THR A 274 5.72 -16.45 5.69
N TRP A 275 5.73 -16.83 4.41
CA TRP A 275 6.08 -18.21 4.02
C TRP A 275 7.58 -18.44 3.84
N ILE A 276 8.39 -17.38 3.75
CA ILE A 276 9.85 -17.50 3.65
C ILE A 276 10.53 -17.02 4.92
N THR A 277 10.30 -15.78 5.35
CA THR A 277 10.95 -15.18 6.53
C THR A 277 10.44 -15.80 7.83
N ASN A 278 9.14 -15.64 8.13
CA ASN A 278 8.55 -16.11 9.38
C ASN A 278 8.68 -17.63 9.51
N LEU A 279 8.25 -18.37 8.48
CA LEU A 279 8.36 -19.83 8.45
C LEU A 279 9.79 -20.33 8.68
N SER A 280 10.80 -19.73 8.03
CA SER A 280 12.20 -20.17 8.18
C SER A 280 12.70 -19.97 9.60
N LEU A 281 12.45 -18.80 10.19
CA LEU A 281 12.85 -18.49 11.56
C LEU A 281 12.15 -19.41 12.58
N LEU A 282 10.85 -19.65 12.42
CA LEU A 282 10.09 -20.55 13.27
C LEU A 282 10.53 -22.00 13.14
N LYS A 283 10.78 -22.49 11.92
CA LYS A 283 11.24 -23.86 11.69
C LYS A 283 12.59 -24.09 12.37
N MET A 284 13.53 -23.14 12.25
CA MET A 284 14.83 -23.20 12.94
C MET A 284 14.67 -23.23 14.47
N TYR A 285 13.75 -22.43 15.02
CA TYR A 285 13.48 -22.41 16.46
C TYR A 285 12.90 -23.74 16.97
N VAL A 286 11.93 -24.28 16.24
CA VAL A 286 11.23 -25.51 16.62
C VAL A 286 12.15 -26.72 16.52
N GLU A 287 12.92 -26.85 15.44
CA GLU A 287 13.89 -27.93 15.21
C GLU A 287 15.13 -27.80 16.10
N GLY A 288 15.57 -26.57 16.41
CA GLY A 288 16.74 -26.29 17.23
C GLY A 288 16.54 -26.48 18.74
N GLY A 289 15.37 -26.93 19.19
CA GLY A 289 15.12 -27.21 20.61
C GLY A 289 15.03 -25.96 21.50
N GLY A 290 14.80 -24.76 20.94
CA GLY A 290 14.72 -23.50 21.71
C GLY A 290 13.69 -23.58 22.84
N LYS A 291 14.11 -23.36 24.09
CA LYS A 291 13.20 -23.37 25.26
C LYS A 291 12.32 -22.14 25.30
#